data_AF-A0A7C5EI62-F1
#
_entry.id   AF-A0A7C5EI62-F1
#
_cell.length_a   1.000
_cell.length_b   1.000
_cell.length_c   1.000
_cell.angle_alpha   90.00
_cell.angle_beta   90.00
_cell.angle_gamma   90.00
#
_symmetry.space_group_name_H-M   'P 1'
#
loop_
_entity.id
_entity.type
_entity.pdbx_description
1 polymer ?
#
loop_
_entity_poly.entity_id
_entity_poly.type
_entity_poly.pdbx_seq_one_letter_code
_entity_poly.pdbx_strand_id
1 'polypeptide(L)'
;MKIIYHHRTRSTDAQRIHIQEIVKAFQGLGHDVEIVSLVATDAGQNDPSRDAGEALWKKLVRRIPFLYETVQLGYNFAGVPMLLARASRGRVDFIYERYS
;
A
#
# COMPACT_ATOMS: atom_id res chain seq x y z
N MET A 1 -16.01 11.48 -10.01
CA MET A 1 -16.20 10.83 -8.69
C MET A 1 -14.90 10.87 -7.94
N LYS A 2 -14.96 10.90 -6.61
CA LYS A 2 -13.78 10.80 -5.75
C LYS A 2 -13.54 9.34 -5.38
N ILE A 3 -12.43 8.80 -5.85
CA ILE A 3 -12.02 7.39 -5.72
C ILE A 3 -10.82 7.32 -4.78
N ILE A 4 -10.90 6.46 -3.76
CA ILE A 4 -9.70 6.05 -3.02
C ILE A 4 -9.16 4.77 -3.65
N TYR A 5 -7.90 4.80 -4.10
CA TYR A 5 -7.16 3.63 -4.52
C TYR A 5 -6.31 3.13 -3.35
N HIS A 6 -6.67 1.98 -2.76
CA HIS A 6 -5.94 1.39 -1.64
C HIS A 6 -5.07 0.21 -2.09
N HIS A 7 -3.81 0.17 -1.63
CA HIS A 7 -2.94 -0.99 -1.80
C HIS A 7 -1.99 -1.19 -0.62
N ARG A 8 -1.52 -2.43 -0.44
CA ARG A 8 -0.58 -2.82 0.63
C ARG A 8 0.79 -3.23 0.12
N THR A 9 0.96 -3.20 -1.20
CA THR A 9 2.19 -3.63 -1.86
C THR A 9 3.32 -2.63 -1.62
N ARG A 10 4.53 -3.15 -1.43
CA ARG A 10 5.79 -2.38 -1.51
C ARG A 10 6.13 -1.90 -2.92
N SER A 11 5.23 -2.16 -3.89
CA SER A 11 5.27 -1.66 -5.26
C SER A 11 6.64 -1.88 -5.89
N THR A 12 7.08 -3.14 -5.92
CA THR A 12 8.19 -3.57 -6.78
C THR A 12 7.79 -3.41 -8.24
N ASP A 13 8.77 -3.24 -9.12
CA ASP A 13 8.64 -2.54 -10.41
C ASP A 13 7.33 -2.77 -11.20
N ALA A 14 6.98 -4.03 -11.52
CA ALA A 14 5.76 -4.35 -12.27
C ALA A 14 4.46 -4.02 -11.52
N GLN A 15 4.43 -4.22 -10.20
CA GLN A 15 3.26 -3.91 -9.38
C GLN A 15 2.99 -2.40 -9.31
N ARG A 16 4.05 -1.59 -9.33
CA ARG A 16 3.97 -0.12 -9.36
C ARG A 16 3.37 0.37 -10.67
N ILE A 17 3.85 -0.15 -11.80
CA ILE A 17 3.31 0.21 -13.13
C ILE A 17 1.81 -0.09 -13.17
N HIS A 18 1.39 -1.27 -12.72
CA HIS A 18 -0.02 -1.63 -12.69
C HIS A 18 -0.89 -0.64 -11.86
N ILE A 19 -0.42 -0.23 -10.68
CA ILE A 19 -1.13 0.77 -9.84
C ILE A 19 -1.23 2.09 -10.59
N GLN A 20 -0.12 2.57 -11.16
CA GLN A 20 -0.07 3.83 -11.88
C GLN A 20 -0.99 3.84 -13.11
N GLU A 21 -1.02 2.75 -13.89
CA GLU A 21 -1.87 2.66 -15.08
C GLU A 21 -3.37 2.62 -14.73
N ILE A 22 -3.77 1.93 -13.65
CA ILE A 22 -5.18 1.98 -13.21
C ILE A 22 -5.55 3.39 -12.74
N VAL A 23 -4.68 4.04 -11.96
CA VAL A 23 -4.91 5.41 -11.49
C VAL A 23 -5.05 6.37 -12.68
N LYS A 24 -4.15 6.27 -13.68
CA LYS A 24 -4.24 7.05 -14.92
C LYS A 24 -5.52 6.77 -15.69
N ALA A 25 -5.96 5.52 -15.78
CA ALA A 25 -7.20 5.16 -16.46
C ALA A 25 -8.43 5.81 -15.77
N PHE A 26 -8.52 5.74 -14.44
CA PHE A 26 -9.60 6.41 -13.70
C PHE A 26 -9.56 7.93 -13.86
N GLN A 27 -8.36 8.53 -13.81
CA GLN A 27 -8.19 9.97 -14.05
C GLN A 27 -8.57 10.35 -15.49
N GLY A 28 -8.24 9.52 -16.48
CA GLY A 28 -8.62 9.69 -17.88
C GLY A 28 -10.14 9.63 -18.12
N LEU A 29 -10.88 8.95 -17.24
CA LEU A 29 -12.35 8.97 -17.22
C LEU A 29 -12.93 10.19 -16.46
N GLY A 30 -12.10 11.11 -16.00
CA GLY A 30 -12.52 12.33 -15.28
C GLY A 30 -12.79 12.11 -13.80
N HIS A 31 -12.20 11.09 -13.18
CA HIS A 31 -12.31 10.86 -11.73
C HIS A 31 -11.16 11.49 -10.95
N ASP A 32 -11.46 11.95 -9.73
CA ASP A 32 -10.46 12.38 -8.76
C ASP A 32 -10.00 11.14 -7.99
N VAL A 33 -8.70 10.82 -8.01
CA VAL A 33 -8.17 9.57 -7.47
C VAL A 33 -7.10 9.86 -6.42
N GLU A 34 -7.36 9.45 -5.18
CA GLU A 34 -6.42 9.53 -4.06
C GLU A 34 -5.82 8.14 -3.80
N ILE A 35 -4.49 8.00 -3.93
CA ILE A 35 -3.80 6.77 -3.54
C ILE A 35 -3.59 6.77 -2.02
N VAL A 36 -4.03 5.72 -1.35
CA VAL A 36 -3.88 5.54 0.10
C VAL A 36 -3.17 4.21 0.37
N SER A 37 -2.00 4.27 0.98
CA SER A 37 -1.25 3.08 1.42
C SER A 37 -0.39 3.43 2.63
N LEU A 38 -0.13 2.46 3.51
CA LEU A 38 0.87 2.62 4.57
C LEU A 38 2.31 2.53 4.03
N VAL A 39 2.48 2.12 2.77
CA VAL A 39 3.78 1.86 2.17
C VAL A 39 3.97 2.83 1.02
N ALA A 40 4.97 3.72 1.16
CA ALA A 40 5.26 4.73 0.15
C ALA A 40 5.47 4.10 -1.23
N THR A 41 4.69 4.55 -2.20
CA THR A 41 4.74 4.12 -3.60
C THR A 41 6.01 4.59 -4.32
N ASP A 42 6.66 5.65 -3.80
CA ASP A 42 7.86 6.29 -4.35
C ASP A 42 9.16 5.98 -3.60
N ALA A 43 9.13 5.15 -2.54
CA ALA A 43 10.33 4.89 -1.77
C ALA A 43 11.33 4.07 -2.61
N GLY A 44 12.37 4.77 -3.09
CA GLY A 44 13.29 4.36 -4.13
C GLY A 44 13.90 2.96 -3.97
N GLN A 45 14.16 2.35 -5.12
CA GLN A 45 14.75 1.01 -5.27
C GLN A 45 16.24 0.95 -4.89
N ASN A 46 16.86 2.07 -4.49
CA ASN A 46 18.32 2.19 -4.32
C ASN A 46 18.74 2.65 -2.93
N ASP A 47 18.05 2.23 -1.86
CA ASP A 47 18.52 2.49 -0.49
C ASP A 47 19.23 1.23 0.05
N PRO A 48 20.58 1.19 0.07
CA PRO A 48 21.33 0.05 0.59
C PRO A 48 21.03 -0.24 2.08
N SER A 49 20.49 0.73 2.82
CA SER A 49 20.01 0.54 4.19
C SER A 49 18.79 -0.40 4.26
N ARG A 50 17.96 -0.44 3.21
CA ARG A 50 16.80 -1.34 3.13
C ARG A 50 17.21 -2.79 2.90
N ASP A 51 18.23 -3.03 2.10
CA ASP A 51 18.73 -4.38 1.80
C ASP A 51 19.33 -5.06 3.04
N ALA A 52 20.09 -4.31 3.84
CA ALA A 52 20.61 -4.79 5.11
C ALA A 52 19.48 -5.10 6.12
N GLY A 53 18.46 -4.23 6.17
CA GLY A 53 17.26 -4.45 6.98
C GLY A 53 16.44 -5.66 6.55
N GLU A 54 16.33 -5.93 5.24
CA GLU A 54 15.62 -7.09 4.70
C GLU A 54 16.26 -8.42 5.12
N ALA A 55 17.60 -8.51 5.11
CA ALA A 55 18.31 -9.73 5.47
C ALA A 55 18.10 -10.11 6.95
N LEU A 56 18.19 -9.13 7.85
CA LEU A 56 17.91 -9.30 9.28
C LEU A 56 16.44 -9.64 9.53
N TRP A 57 15.52 -8.96 8.82
CA TRP A 57 14.09 -9.23 8.92
C TRP A 57 13.73 -10.65 8.52
N LYS A 58 14.25 -11.12 7.37
CA LYS A 58 14.02 -12.50 6.88
C LYS A 58 14.53 -13.55 7.88
N LYS A 59 15.66 -13.28 8.55
CA LYS A 59 16.20 -14.18 9.59
C LYS A 59 15.33 -14.21 10.84
N LEU A 60 14.76 -13.08 11.24
CA LEU A 60 13.89 -12.96 12.41
C LEU A 60 12.53 -13.64 12.18
N VAL A 61 11.88 -13.36 11.04
CA VAL A 61 10.59 -13.96 10.66
C VAL A 61 10.70 -15.47 10.52
N ARG A 62 11.82 -16.00 10.01
CA ARG A 62 12.05 -17.45 9.93
C ARG A 62 12.19 -18.15 11.28
N ARG A 63 12.54 -17.42 12.36
CA ARG A 63 12.72 -18.02 13.69
C ARG A 63 11.43 -18.08 14.50
N ILE A 64 10.43 -17.27 14.18
CA ILE A 64 9.19 -17.15 14.97
C ILE A 64 8.01 -17.51 14.06
N PRO A 65 7.35 -18.67 14.27
CA PRO A 65 6.39 -19.24 13.32
C PRO A 65 5.09 -18.43 13.11
N PHE A 66 4.89 -17.31 13.81
CA PHE A 66 3.71 -16.45 13.67
C PHE A 66 4.03 -14.96 13.49
N LEU A 67 5.33 -14.60 13.43
CA LEU A 67 5.71 -13.18 13.37
C LEU A 67 5.18 -12.50 12.10
N TYR A 68 5.12 -13.24 11.00
CA TYR A 68 4.57 -12.74 9.75
C TYR A 68 3.09 -12.38 9.87
N GLU A 69 2.28 -13.26 10.45
CA GLU A 69 0.84 -13.05 10.67
C GLU A 69 0.58 -11.89 11.63
N THR A 70 1.35 -11.80 12.72
CA THR A 70 1.26 -10.68 13.67
C THR A 70 1.57 -9.35 13.01
N VAL A 71 2.57 -9.31 12.13
CA VAL A 71 2.91 -8.09 11.37
C VAL A 71 1.81 -7.74 10.38
N GLN A 72 1.20 -8.74 9.73
CA GLN A 72 0.07 -8.54 8.82
C GLN A 72 -1.18 -8.04 9.56
N LEU A 73 -1.45 -8.54 10.77
CA LEU A 73 -2.49 -8.01 11.66
C LEU A 73 -2.16 -6.59 12.13
N GLY A 74 -0.91 -6.33 12.50
CA GLY A 74 -0.43 -4.99 12.86
C GLY A 74 -0.60 -3.97 11.73
N TYR A 75 -0.40 -4.39 10.48
CA TYR A 75 -0.69 -3.57 9.31
C TYR A 75 -2.16 -3.15 9.28
N ASN A 76 -3.09 -4.09 9.50
CA ASN A 76 -4.54 -3.77 9.53
C ASN A 76 -4.86 -2.76 10.63
N PHE A 77 -4.24 -2.92 11.80
CA PHE A 77 -4.46 -2.04 12.95
C PHE A 77 -4.12 -0.57 12.65
N ALA A 78 -3.09 -0.31 11.83
CA ALA A 78 -2.76 1.04 11.36
C ALA A 78 -3.49 1.45 10.06
N GLY A 79 -3.71 0.49 9.16
CA GLY A 79 -4.21 0.75 7.80
C GLY A 79 -5.69 1.08 7.77
N VAL A 80 -6.50 0.36 8.55
CA VAL A 80 -7.95 0.60 8.66
C VAL A 80 -8.26 2.01 9.16
N PRO A 81 -7.74 2.49 10.31
CA PRO A 81 -8.04 3.84 10.78
C PRO A 81 -7.50 4.92 9.83
N MET A 82 -6.35 4.70 9.19
CA MET A 82 -5.84 5.62 8.15
C MET A 82 -6.81 5.72 6.96
N LEU A 83 -7.26 4.58 6.43
CA LEU A 83 -8.18 4.51 5.30
C LEU A 83 -9.52 5.16 5.67
N LEU A 84 -10.07 4.83 6.84
CA LEU A 84 -11.31 5.41 7.34
C LEU A 84 -11.20 6.93 7.52
N ALA A 85 -10.09 7.41 8.08
CA ALA A 85 -9.86 8.85 8.24
C ALA A 85 -9.73 9.58 6.90
N ARG A 86 -9.28 8.93 5.82
CA ARG A 86 -9.28 9.52 4.47
C ARG A 86 -10.64 9.43 3.80
N ALA A 87 -11.32 8.31 3.96
CA ALA A 87 -12.69 8.13 3.50
C ALA A 87 -13.64 9.15 4.15
N SER A 88 -13.43 9.50 5.42
CA SER A 88 -14.29 10.44 6.16
C SER A 88 -14.02 11.92 5.88
N ARG A 89 -12.88 12.28 5.28
CA ARG A 89 -12.49 13.68 5.00
C ARG A 89 -13.19 14.29 3.78
N GLY A 90 -13.95 13.50 3.02
CA GLY A 90 -14.73 13.99 1.89
C GLY A 90 -15.82 13.00 1.50
N ARG A 91 -16.66 13.38 0.54
CA ARG A 91 -17.57 12.44 -0.12
C ARG A 91 -16.76 11.53 -1.03
N VAL A 92 -16.23 10.44 -0.49
CA VAL A 92 -15.65 9.37 -1.29
C VAL A 92 -16.78 8.54 -1.86
N ASP A 93 -16.87 8.49 -3.18
CA ASP A 93 -17.92 7.76 -3.88
C ASP A 93 -17.59 6.27 -3.97
N PHE A 94 -16.29 5.94 -4.05
CA PHE A 94 -15.83 4.59 -4.33
C PHE A 94 -14.44 4.33 -3.73
N ILE A 95 -14.24 3.13 -3.18
CA ILE A 95 -12.93 2.64 -2.73
C ILE A 95 -12.56 1.44 -3.58
N TYR A 96 -11.47 1.55 -4.32
CA TYR A 96 -10.87 0.45 -5.07
C TYR A 96 -9.70 -0.12 -4.26
N GLU A 97 -9.85 -1.34 -3.76
CA GLU A 97 -8.74 -2.05 -3.10
C GLU A 97 -8.10 -3.04 -4.08
N ARG A 98 -6.78 -2.92 -4.26
CA ARG A 98 -5.99 -3.95 -4.94
C ARG A 98 -5.65 -5.04 -3.93
N TYR A 99 -6.41 -6.14 -3.97
CA TYR A 99 -6.02 -7.39 -3.30
C TYR A 99 -4.85 -8.02 -4.05
N SER A 100 -3.87 -8.57 -3.32
CA SER A 100 -2.67 -9.18 -3.91
C SER A 100 -2.98 -10.50 -4.61
#